data_AF-A0A1J3IS01-F1
#
_entry.id   AF-A0A1J3IS01-F1
#
_cell.length_a   1.000
_cell.length_b   1.000
_cell.length_c   1.000
_cell.angle_alpha   90.00
_cell.angle_beta   90.00
_cell.angle_gamma   90.00
#
_symmetry.space_group_name_H-M   'P 1'
#
loop_
_entity.id
_entity.type
_entity.pdbx_description
1 polymer ?
#
loop_
_entity_poly.entity_id
_entity_poly.type
_entity_poly.pdbx_seq_one_letter_code
_entity_poly.pdbx_strand_id
1 'polypeptide(L)'
;MAKRLYPDTAIFTINNKVYAVNDKLHEVNALAIIKFFALDGRLLKKVEKEVLLKANEVQELHAITPADYEGASQNDAMIYTEIIAGKKDIMSSTAFNVRFKDLNLPPAEISLEFNDQFN
;
A
#
# COMPACT_ATOMS: atom_id res chain seq x y z
N MET A 1 -0.89 -1.84 -18.20
CA MET A 1 -0.30 -1.48 -16.89
C MET A 1 -0.36 0.05 -16.66
N ALA A 2 -1.53 0.68 -16.89
CA ALA A 2 -1.74 2.12 -16.72
C ALA A 2 -3.02 2.46 -15.91
N LYS A 3 -3.86 1.45 -15.61
CA LYS A 3 -5.13 1.61 -14.88
C LYS A 3 -4.95 2.03 -13.41
N ARG A 4 -3.73 1.89 -12.87
CA ARG A 4 -3.36 2.31 -11.49
C ARG A 4 -2.62 3.66 -11.45
N LEU A 5 -2.28 4.26 -12.60
CA LEU A 5 -1.51 5.52 -12.63
C LEU A 5 -2.39 6.77 -12.51
N TYR A 6 -3.68 6.69 -12.89
CA TYR A 6 -4.65 7.79 -12.76
C TYR A 6 -6.00 7.33 -12.17
N PRO A 7 -6.02 6.71 -10.98
CA PRO A 7 -7.26 6.48 -10.29
C PRO A 7 -7.76 7.76 -9.62
N ASP A 8 -9.09 7.93 -9.51
CA ASP A 8 -9.72 9.03 -8.74
C ASP A 8 -9.25 9.08 -7.28
N THR A 9 -8.66 7.98 -6.78
CA THR A 9 -7.95 7.94 -5.49
C THR A 9 -6.64 7.19 -5.66
N ALA A 10 -5.51 7.84 -5.36
CA ALA A 10 -4.18 7.27 -5.49
C ALA A 10 -3.47 7.18 -4.12
N ILE A 11 -2.54 6.24 -3.99
CA ILE A 11 -1.71 6.06 -2.79
C ILE A 11 -0.25 6.11 -3.20
N PHE A 12 0.54 6.90 -2.47
CA PHE A 12 1.99 6.94 -2.67
C PHE A 12 2.73 7.04 -1.34
N THR A 13 3.96 6.55 -1.34
CA THR A 13 4.86 6.65 -0.19
C THR A 13 6.07 7.45 -0.59
N ILE A 14 6.36 8.53 0.14
CA ILE A 14 7.52 9.39 -0.09
C ILE A 14 8.07 9.87 1.25
N ASN A 15 9.40 9.90 1.39
CA ASN A 15 10.08 10.41 2.59
C ASN A 15 9.52 9.84 3.91
N ASN A 16 9.35 8.52 3.99
CA ASN A 16 8.79 7.81 5.15
C ASN A 16 7.38 8.25 5.52
N LYS A 17 6.56 8.65 4.56
CA LYS A 17 5.17 9.03 4.78
C LYS A 17 4.28 8.43 3.72
N VAL A 18 3.14 7.93 4.15
CA VAL A 18 2.09 7.40 3.28
C VAL A 18 1.06 8.49 3.05
N TYR A 19 0.74 8.75 1.79
CA TYR A 19 -0.23 9.74 1.37
C TYR A 19 -1.33 9.13 0.52
N ALA A 20 -2.50 9.73 0.60
CA ALA A 20 -3.61 9.52 -0.32
C ALA A 20 -3.87 10.80 -1.12
N VAL A 21 -4.16 10.66 -2.40
CA VAL A 21 -4.76 11.72 -3.23
C VAL A 21 -6.21 11.37 -3.45
N ASN A 22 -7.12 12.32 -3.29
CA ASN A 22 -8.50 12.20 -3.76
C ASN A 22 -8.76 13.26 -4.83
N ASP A 23 -8.90 12.83 -6.08
CA ASP A 23 -9.17 13.69 -7.25
C ASP A 23 -10.68 13.81 -7.54
N LYS A 24 -11.54 13.29 -6.65
CA LYS A 24 -12.99 13.44 -6.76
C LYS A 24 -13.41 14.86 -6.38
N LEU A 25 -14.52 15.31 -6.98
CA LEU A 25 -15.19 16.57 -6.67
C LEU A 25 -15.94 16.57 -5.32
N HIS A 26 -15.93 15.46 -4.59
CA HIS A 26 -16.55 15.31 -3.28
C HIS A 26 -15.62 14.57 -2.32
N GLU A 27 -15.86 14.77 -1.03
CA GLU A 27 -15.14 14.06 0.02
C GLU A 27 -15.50 12.58 0.07
N VAL A 28 -14.52 11.75 0.46
CA VAL A 28 -14.67 10.30 0.54
C VAL A 28 -14.38 9.85 1.96
N ASN A 29 -15.38 9.28 2.62
CA ASN A 29 -15.19 8.52 3.85
C ASN A 29 -14.61 7.15 3.50
N ALA A 30 -13.43 6.85 4.02
CA ALA A 30 -12.72 5.61 3.73
C ALA A 30 -12.03 5.04 4.97
N LEU A 31 -11.72 3.74 4.90
CA LEU A 31 -10.82 3.07 5.84
C LEU A 31 -9.46 2.91 5.16
N ALA A 32 -8.43 3.54 5.71
CA ALA A 32 -7.04 3.33 5.32
C ALA A 32 -6.44 2.18 6.15
N ILE A 33 -5.86 1.19 5.48
CA ILE A 33 -5.20 0.05 6.09
C ILE A 33 -3.75 0.02 5.60
N ILE A 34 -2.80 0.16 6.51
CA ILE A 34 -1.36 0.14 6.20
C ILE A 34 -0.76 -1.07 6.90
N LYS A 35 -0.13 -1.94 6.12
CA LYS A 35 0.49 -3.18 6.56
C LYS A 35 1.97 -3.13 6.26
N PHE A 36 2.77 -3.50 7.25
CA PHE A 36 4.20 -3.70 7.13
C PHE A 36 4.43 -5.20 7.09
N PHE A 37 5.08 -5.68 6.05
CA PHE A 37 5.42 -7.10 5.90
C PHE A 37 6.92 -7.24 5.85
N ALA A 38 7.44 -8.30 6.46
CA ALA A 38 8.76 -8.78 6.14
C ALA A 38 8.77 -9.36 4.70
N LEU A 39 9.93 -9.40 4.06
CA LEU A 39 10.06 -9.92 2.69
C LEU A 39 9.77 -11.43 2.56
N ASP A 40 9.68 -12.14 3.69
CA ASP A 40 9.21 -13.54 3.77
C ASP A 40 7.67 -13.67 3.76
N GLY A 41 6.94 -12.54 3.71
CA GLY A 41 5.48 -12.49 3.72
C GLY A 41 4.84 -12.42 5.12
N ARG A 42 5.64 -12.45 6.20
CA ARG A 42 5.13 -12.32 7.56
C ARG A 42 4.66 -10.88 7.82
N LEU A 43 3.44 -10.72 8.32
CA LEU A 43 2.93 -9.42 8.78
C LEU A 43 3.70 -8.98 10.03
N LEU A 44 4.33 -7.80 9.96
CA LEU A 44 5.01 -7.17 11.08
C LEU A 44 4.01 -6.32 11.87
N LYS A 45 3.32 -5.40 11.17
CA LYS A 45 2.39 -4.46 11.80
C LYS A 45 1.23 -4.13 10.89
N LYS A 46 0.08 -3.82 11.48
CA LYS A 46 -1.10 -3.30 10.81
C LYS A 46 -1.57 -2.03 11.50
N VAL A 47 -1.82 -0.99 10.72
CA VAL A 47 -2.41 0.27 11.15
C VAL A 47 -3.71 0.46 10.39
N GLU A 48 -4.80 0.75 11.11
CA GLU A 48 -6.11 1.04 10.54
C GLU A 48 -6.56 2.42 10.98
N LYS A 49 -7.08 3.21 10.05
CA LYS A 49 -7.51 4.57 10.31
C LYS A 49 -8.69 4.95 9.44
N GLU A 50 -9.77 5.38 10.06
CA GLU A 50 -10.84 6.07 9.34
C GLU A 50 -10.34 7.44 8.88
N VAL A 51 -10.53 7.74 7.60
CA VAL A 51 -10.08 8.97 6.98
C VAL A 51 -11.20 9.58 6.15
N LEU A 52 -11.35 10.89 6.28
CA LEU A 52 -12.18 11.70 5.42
C LEU A 52 -11.27 12.38 4.39
N LEU A 53 -11.15 11.77 3.21
CA LEU A 53 -10.34 12.32 2.13
C LEU A 53 -11.09 13.48 1.49
N LYS A 54 -10.62 14.70 1.67
CA LYS A 54 -11.24 15.89 1.08
C LYS A 54 -11.13 15.89 -0.44
N ALA A 55 -12.08 16.56 -1.10
CA ALA A 55 -12.11 16.69 -2.55
C ALA A 55 -10.87 17.43 -3.08
N ASN A 56 -10.25 16.92 -4.14
CA ASN A 56 -9.06 17.49 -4.79
C ASN A 56 -7.88 17.77 -3.83
N GLU A 57 -7.72 16.96 -2.78
CA GLU A 57 -6.67 17.14 -1.77
C GLU A 57 -5.74 15.92 -1.66
N VAL A 58 -4.54 16.21 -1.17
CA VAL A 58 -3.57 15.21 -0.74
C VAL A 58 -3.55 15.17 0.78
N GLN A 59 -3.73 14.00 1.36
CA GLN A 59 -3.75 13.81 2.81
C GLN A 59 -2.67 12.82 3.24
N GLU A 60 -1.93 13.17 4.30
CA GLU A 60 -1.03 12.26 4.98
C GLU A 60 -1.85 11.24 5.79
N LEU A 61 -1.62 9.95 5.52
CA LEU A 61 -2.28 8.85 6.23
C LEU A 61 -1.48 8.42 7.46
N HIS A 62 -0.16 8.27 7.29
CA HIS A 62 0.74 7.74 8.32
C HIS A 62 2.18 8.21 8.12
N ALA A 63 2.86 8.53 9.22
CA ALA A 63 4.29 8.75 9.26
C ALA A 63 4.99 7.46 9.69
N ILE A 64 5.83 6.92 8.83
CA ILE A 64 6.53 5.65 9.01
C ILE A 64 7.71 5.87 9.96
N THR A 65 7.75 5.07 11.01
CA THR A 65 8.78 5.10 12.05
C THR A 65 9.51 3.76 12.14
N PRO A 66 10.72 3.70 12.75
CA PRO A 66 11.41 2.43 13.00
C PRO A 66 10.56 1.42 13.79
N ALA A 67 9.67 1.89 14.67
CA ALA A 67 8.76 1.04 15.43
C ALA A 67 7.74 0.30 14.55
N ASP A 68 7.45 0.80 13.34
CA ASP A 68 6.51 0.13 12.44
C ASP A 68 7.06 -1.16 11.82
N TYR A 69 8.38 -1.36 11.89
CA TYR A 69 9.06 -2.54 11.38
C TYR A 69 9.20 -3.65 12.44
N GLU A 70 8.75 -3.42 13.69
CA GLU A 70 8.78 -4.42 14.77
C GLU A 70 10.13 -5.13 14.93
N GLY A 71 11.22 -4.35 14.87
CA GLY A 71 12.59 -4.83 14.99
C GLY A 71 13.23 -5.34 13.68
N ALA A 72 12.50 -5.43 12.57
CA ALA A 72 13.06 -5.69 11.26
C ALA A 72 13.78 -4.46 10.68
N SER A 73 14.75 -4.68 9.79
CA SER A 73 15.34 -3.59 9.00
C SER A 73 14.38 -3.11 7.93
N GLN A 74 14.51 -1.85 7.51
CA GLN A 74 13.77 -1.34 6.34
C GLN A 74 14.16 -2.09 5.06
N ASN A 75 15.37 -2.64 4.99
CA ASN A 75 15.84 -3.45 3.87
C ASN A 75 15.16 -4.83 3.81
N ASP A 76 14.53 -5.26 4.90
CA ASP A 76 13.87 -6.55 5.07
C ASP A 76 12.33 -6.42 5.05
N ALA A 77 11.81 -5.25 4.66
CA ALA A 77 10.39 -4.98 4.77
C ALA A 77 9.79 -4.28 3.55
N MET A 78 8.50 -4.56 3.32
CA MET A 78 7.65 -3.87 2.36
C MET A 78 6.45 -3.24 3.06
N ILE A 79 5.93 -2.17 2.46
CA ILE A 79 4.76 -1.46 2.94
C ILE A 79 3.65 -1.70 1.93
N TYR A 80 2.52 -2.19 2.40
CA TYR A 80 1.32 -2.39 1.61
C TYR A 80 0.19 -1.54 2.19
N THR A 81 -0.38 -0.66 1.39
CA THR A 81 -1.46 0.22 1.81
C THR A 81 -2.70 -0.03 0.98
N GLU A 82 -3.85 -0.03 1.63
CA GLU A 82 -5.18 -0.15 1.04
C GLU A 82 -6.05 1.00 1.52
N ILE A 83 -6.85 1.57 0.62
CA ILE A 83 -7.95 2.48 0.96
C ILE A 83 -9.23 1.82 0.50
N ILE A 84 -10.18 1.67 1.42
CA ILE A 84 -11.48 1.05 1.18
C ILE A 84 -12.56 2.11 1.39
N ALA A 85 -13.22 2.51 0.31
CA ALA A 85 -14.37 3.41 0.34
C ALA A 85 -15.64 2.66 -0.13
N GLY A 86 -16.58 2.44 0.79
CA GLY A 86 -17.78 1.66 0.52
C GLY A 86 -17.49 0.22 0.08
N LYS A 87 -18.32 -0.34 -0.80
CA LYS A 87 -18.21 -1.74 -1.28
C LYS A 87 -17.45 -1.91 -2.60
N LYS A 88 -17.01 -0.83 -3.25
CA LYS A 88 -16.53 -0.86 -4.65
C LYS A 88 -15.19 -0.18 -4.89
N ASP A 89 -14.83 0.83 -4.09
CA ASP A 89 -13.63 1.62 -4.34
C ASP A 89 -12.50 1.13 -3.44
N ILE A 90 -11.72 0.19 -3.96
CA ILE A 90 -10.50 -0.29 -3.31
C ILE A 90 -9.31 0.18 -4.15
N MET A 91 -8.46 1.01 -3.54
CA MET A 91 -7.14 1.32 -4.08
C MET A 91 -6.09 0.66 -3.20
N SER A 92 -5.07 0.06 -3.82
CA SER A 92 -3.94 -0.48 -3.09
C SER A 92 -2.61 -0.15 -3.75
N SER A 93 -1.57 -0.07 -2.92
CA SER A 93 -0.22 0.25 -3.33
C SER A 93 0.79 -0.52 -2.50
N THR A 94 1.87 -0.95 -3.15
CA THR A 94 3.04 -1.55 -2.51
C THR A 94 4.21 -0.61 -2.68
N ALA A 95 4.92 -0.33 -1.60
CA ALA A 95 6.06 0.56 -1.59
C ALA A 95 7.23 -0.03 -0.78
N PHE A 96 8.42 0.47 -1.09
CA PHE A 96 9.66 0.22 -0.35
C PHE A 96 10.24 1.58 0.02
N ASN A 97 10.67 1.75 1.28
CA ASN A 97 11.32 2.98 1.73
C ASN A 97 12.82 3.03 1.42
N VAL A 98 13.34 1.99 0.79
CA VAL A 98 14.73 1.89 0.33
C VAL A 98 14.77 1.58 -1.17
N ARG A 99 15.93 1.79 -1.80
CA ARG A 99 16.07 1.44 -3.21
C ARG A 99 15.98 -0.07 -3.35
N PHE A 100 15.36 -0.53 -4.44
CA PHE A 100 15.14 -1.96 -4.66
C PHE A 100 16.42 -2.80 -4.60
N LYS A 101 17.55 -2.26 -5.10
CA LYS A 101 18.87 -2.93 -5.06
C LYS A 101 19.46 -3.10 -3.65
N ASP A 102 18.94 -2.37 -2.67
CA ASP A 102 19.41 -2.39 -1.29
C ASP A 102 18.52 -3.33 -0.42
N LEU A 103 17.48 -3.94 -1.00
CA LEU A 103 16.61 -4.89 -0.31
C LEU A 103 17.25 -6.28 -0.19
N ASN A 104 17.04 -6.94 0.94
CA ASN A 104 17.43 -8.33 1.15
C ASN A 104 16.34 -9.28 0.61
N LEU A 105 16.04 -9.17 -0.68
CA LEU A 105 14.99 -9.95 -1.32
C LEU A 105 15.43 -11.41 -1.52
N PRO A 106 14.70 -12.39 -0.96
CA PRO A 106 14.90 -13.78 -1.33
C PRO A 106 14.46 -14.01 -2.79
N PRO A 107 15.07 -14.95 -3.52
CA PRO A 107 14.55 -15.39 -4.81
C PRO A 107 13.10 -15.88 -4.66
N ALA A 108 12.21 -15.41 -5.55
CA ALA A 108 10.83 -15.86 -5.59
C ALA A 108 10.65 -17.00 -6.60
N GLU A 109 10.07 -18.11 -6.16
CA GLU A 109 9.57 -19.15 -7.07
C GLU A 109 8.11 -18.86 -7.41
N ILE A 110 7.82 -18.75 -8.71
CA ILE A 110 6.47 -18.44 -9.22
C ILE A 110 5.93 -19.66 -9.95
N SER A 111 4.90 -20.29 -9.37
CA SER A 111 4.14 -21.36 -10.02
C SER A 111 2.86 -20.78 -10.62
N LEU A 112 2.62 -21.06 -11.90
CA LEU A 112 1.39 -20.69 -12.60
C LEU A 112 0.58 -21.96 -12.87
N GLU A 113 -0.62 -22.03 -12.32
CA GLU A 113 -1.58 -23.08 -12.64
C GLU A 113 -2.61 -22.51 -13.62
N PHE A 114 -2.66 -23.08 -14.83
CA PHE A 114 -3.67 -22.76 -15.81
C PHE A 114 -4.84 -23.71 -15.62
N ASN A 115 -6.02 -23.15 -15.31
CA ASN A 115 -7.24 -23.91 -15.15
C ASN A 115 -7.93 -23.96 -16.52
N ASP A 116 -7.77 -25.07 -17.24
CA ASP A 116 -8.38 -25.31 -18.56
C ASP A 116 -9.89 -25.57 -18.40
N GLN A 117 -10.66 -24.53 -18.06
CA GLN A 117 -12.14 -24.58 -18.02
C GLN A 117 -12.79 -24.16 -19.35
N PHE A 118 -12.04 -24.24 -20.46
CA PHE A 118 -12.55 -24.01 -21.81
C PHE A 118 -12.30 -25.26 -22.69
N ASN A 119 -12.99 -26.36 -22.39
CA ASN A 119 -13.28 -27.45 -23.33
C ASN A 119 -14.79 -27.73 -23.30
#